data_AF-A0A1N6IVQ8-F1
#
_entry.id   AF-A0A1N6IVQ8-F1
#
_cell.length_a   1.000
_cell.length_b   1.000
_cell.length_c   1.000
_cell.angle_alpha   90.00
_cell.angle_beta   90.00
_cell.angle_gamma   90.00
#
_symmetry.space_group_name_H-M   'P 1'
#
loop_
_entity.id
_entity.type
_entity.pdbx_description
1 polymer ?
#
loop_
_entity_poly.entity_id
_entity_poly.type
_entity_poly.pdbx_seq_one_letter_code
_entity_poly.pdbx_strand_id
1 'polypeptide(L)'
;MRYLRQPRGPGKGWVFKMPTPPELVGVPNPWDGRPIRKTITKGLGTRHLPSARKLRDIALGDIRRLQDGLRDGEAFSLASAVEWREAILAARQNAEDPRRVGIEMVLTDKLEQAEARGLPLDQLQRCARVASGKGFPLDLAHSQYVEARRPGNPYGYAPLKRSTVMNLDTAMKHLRAFLEDEAKTACLEDVTPELARRFRYDFLPSLRHHRSPQGLSAQTVAKNVNLLKQLWVWAEENGRLPKRYRNPWVFPRGISRTNNKREQVRENFQPEETSKLLAATERGTREGDVVRLAIATGCRADEIAMITTDQVKEGGEGFYLLDGKSKN
;
A
#
# COMPACT_ATOMS: atom_id res chain seq x y z
N MET A 1 -36.06 23.99 21.75
CA MET A 1 -34.61 24.06 21.42
C MET A 1 -34.12 22.67 21.01
N ARG A 2 -33.62 22.52 19.78
CA ARG A 2 -33.18 21.22 19.25
C ARG A 2 -31.95 20.74 20.04
N TYR A 3 -32.02 19.50 20.52
CA TYR A 3 -30.96 18.76 21.22
C TYR A 3 -30.45 19.31 22.57
N LEU A 4 -31.11 20.31 23.17
CA LEU A 4 -30.81 20.81 24.52
C LEU A 4 -31.95 20.47 25.47
N ARG A 5 -31.63 19.87 26.63
CA ARG A 5 -32.61 19.56 27.68
C ARG A 5 -32.05 19.88 29.07
N GLN A 6 -32.96 20.22 29.99
CA GLN A 6 -32.69 20.31 31.44
C GLN A 6 -33.45 19.17 32.15
N PRO A 7 -32.83 18.00 32.34
CA PRO A 7 -33.54 16.82 32.86
C PRO A 7 -33.98 16.97 34.32
N ARG A 8 -33.38 17.91 35.08
CA ARG A 8 -33.68 18.16 36.50
C ARG A 8 -34.49 19.45 36.73
N GLY A 9 -35.09 20.00 35.68
CA GLY A 9 -35.91 21.22 35.76
C GLY A 9 -35.15 22.54 35.55
N PRO A 10 -35.88 23.67 35.55
CA PRO A 10 -35.33 25.01 35.32
C PRO A 10 -34.21 25.37 36.30
N GLY A 11 -33.21 26.13 35.84
CA GLY A 11 -32.07 26.57 36.65
C GLY A 11 -31.02 25.48 36.94
N LYS A 12 -31.22 24.24 36.48
CA LYS A 12 -30.22 23.16 36.55
C LYS A 12 -29.35 23.10 35.29
N GLY A 13 -28.29 22.29 35.35
CA GLY A 13 -27.32 22.15 34.25
C GLY A 13 -27.95 21.66 32.95
N TRP A 14 -27.46 22.19 31.83
CA TRP A 14 -27.88 21.79 30.49
C TRP A 14 -27.22 20.49 30.04
N VAL A 15 -27.98 19.71 29.27
CA VAL A 15 -27.54 18.44 28.68
C VAL A 15 -27.82 18.46 27.17
N PHE A 16 -26.83 18.06 26.38
CA PHE A 16 -26.99 17.72 24.98
C PHE A 16 -27.61 16.33 24.86
N LYS A 17 -28.73 16.20 24.15
CA LYS A 17 -29.40 14.91 23.92
C LYS A 17 -29.91 14.82 22.48
N MET A 18 -29.38 13.88 21.71
CA MET A 18 -29.71 13.67 20.30
C MET A 18 -29.96 12.19 20.02
N PRO A 19 -31.01 11.83 19.23
CA PRO A 19 -31.14 10.49 18.69
C PRO A 19 -29.90 10.13 17.87
N THR A 20 -29.29 8.99 18.16
CA THR A 20 -28.07 8.59 17.46
C THR A 20 -28.40 8.28 16.01
N PRO A 21 -27.68 8.86 15.04
CA PRO A 21 -27.75 8.45 13.64
C PRO A 21 -27.44 6.94 13.53
N PRO A 22 -28.19 6.14 12.76
CA PRO A 22 -28.04 4.68 12.74
C PRO A 22 -26.60 4.21 12.49
N GLU A 23 -25.87 4.92 11.62
CA GLU A 23 -24.47 4.65 11.28
C GLU A 23 -23.47 4.82 12.43
N LEU A 24 -23.85 5.51 13.51
CA LEU A 24 -22.98 5.73 14.67
C LEU A 24 -23.20 4.74 15.81
N VAL A 25 -24.21 3.87 15.73
CA VAL A 25 -24.51 2.94 16.83
C VAL A 25 -23.40 1.90 16.95
N GLY A 26 -22.78 1.80 18.11
CA GLY A 26 -21.65 0.88 18.39
C GLY A 26 -20.26 1.50 18.20
N VAL A 27 -20.15 2.66 17.53
CA VAL A 27 -18.88 3.36 17.32
C VAL A 27 -18.38 3.95 18.64
N PRO A 28 -17.05 3.95 18.92
CA PRO A 28 -16.49 4.63 20.08
C PRO A 28 -16.84 6.13 20.09
N ASN A 29 -17.44 6.59 21.19
CA ASN A 29 -17.78 7.98 21.41
C ASN A 29 -16.50 8.83 21.56
N PRO A 30 -16.37 9.96 20.85
CA PRO A 30 -15.16 10.78 20.86
C PRO A 30 -14.82 11.40 22.22
N TRP A 31 -15.75 11.43 23.18
CA TRP A 31 -15.53 12.07 24.48
C TRP A 31 -15.16 11.11 25.61
N ASP A 32 -15.61 9.84 25.54
CA ASP A 32 -15.43 8.87 26.62
C ASP A 32 -14.97 7.48 26.14
N GLY A 33 -14.77 7.30 24.83
CA GLY A 33 -14.33 6.04 24.20
C GLY A 33 -15.35 4.91 24.26
N ARG A 34 -16.53 5.10 24.86
CA ARG A 34 -17.53 4.05 25.01
C ARG A 34 -18.38 3.91 23.74
N PRO A 35 -18.89 2.71 23.42
CA PRO A 35 -19.78 2.53 22.28
C PRO A 35 -21.03 3.42 22.37
N ILE A 36 -21.29 4.18 21.30
CA ILE A 36 -22.47 5.03 21.20
C ILE A 36 -23.73 4.15 21.14
N ARG A 37 -24.70 4.45 22.02
CA ARG A 37 -26.00 3.74 22.09
C ARG A 37 -27.05 4.41 21.21
N LYS A 38 -28.33 4.02 21.31
CA LYS A 38 -29.47 4.63 20.58
C LYS A 38 -29.68 6.14 20.83
N THR A 39 -29.06 6.71 21.85
CA THR A 39 -29.15 8.14 22.14
C THR A 39 -27.82 8.66 22.67
N ILE A 40 -27.32 9.74 22.08
CA ILE A 40 -26.12 10.46 22.53
C ILE A 40 -26.55 11.44 23.60
N THR A 41 -25.94 11.34 24.78
CA THR A 41 -26.19 12.25 25.92
C THR A 41 -24.86 12.77 26.46
N LYS A 42 -24.70 14.10 26.51
CA LYS A 42 -23.50 14.76 27.05
C LYS A 42 -23.89 15.90 27.98
N GLY A 43 -23.39 15.86 29.22
CA GLY A 43 -23.52 16.98 30.16
C GLY A 43 -22.69 18.16 29.67
N LEU A 44 -23.27 19.37 29.63
CA LEU A 44 -22.59 20.56 29.13
C LEU A 44 -21.91 21.39 30.24
N GLY A 45 -22.04 20.99 31.50
CA GLY A 45 -21.33 21.61 32.63
C GLY A 45 -21.72 23.08 32.91
N THR A 46 -22.78 23.60 32.29
CA THR A 46 -23.20 25.00 32.46
C THR A 46 -24.70 25.12 32.71
N ARG A 47 -25.08 26.15 33.47
CA ARG A 47 -26.48 26.55 33.71
C ARG A 47 -26.89 27.72 32.81
N HIS A 48 -25.91 28.44 32.25
CA HIS A 48 -26.11 29.61 31.41
C HIS A 48 -26.48 29.20 29.98
N LEU A 49 -27.65 29.65 29.51
CA LEU A 49 -28.22 29.21 28.24
C LEU A 49 -27.35 29.57 27.00
N PRO A 50 -26.81 30.78 26.85
CA PRO A 50 -25.90 31.11 25.75
C PRO A 50 -24.66 30.19 25.71
N SER A 51 -24.05 29.92 26.87
CA SER A 51 -22.91 29.01 26.97
C SER A 51 -23.30 27.57 26.60
N ALA A 52 -24.49 27.12 27.00
CA ALA A 52 -25.02 25.81 26.63
C ALA A 52 -25.26 25.68 25.12
N ARG A 53 -25.70 26.75 24.44
CA ARG A 53 -25.86 26.76 22.97
C ARG A 53 -24.51 26.59 22.27
N LYS A 54 -23.48 27.34 22.69
CA LYS A 54 -22.13 27.21 22.13
C LYS A 54 -21.58 25.79 22.30
N LEU A 55 -21.72 25.22 23.50
CA LEU A 55 -21.23 23.86 23.79
C LEU A 55 -22.03 22.77 23.07
N ARG A 56 -23.33 22.98 22.86
CA ARG A 56 -24.17 22.11 21.99
C ARG A 56 -23.61 22.09 20.57
N ASP A 57 -23.29 23.25 20.01
CA ASP A 57 -22.84 23.34 18.61
C ASP A 57 -21.47 22.69 18.42
N ILE A 58 -20.57 22.82 19.40
CA ILE A 58 -19.30 22.08 19.43
C ILE A 58 -19.56 20.57 19.49
N ALA A 59 -20.41 20.11 20.41
CA ALA A 59 -20.74 18.69 20.53
C ALA A 59 -21.40 18.13 19.26
N LEU A 60 -22.28 18.91 18.62
CA LEU A 60 -22.89 18.54 17.35
C LEU A 60 -21.84 18.47 16.22
N GLY A 61 -20.89 19.40 16.19
CA GLY A 61 -19.77 19.39 15.25
C GLY A 61 -18.84 18.18 15.43
N ASP A 62 -18.58 17.74 16.67
CA ASP A 62 -17.83 16.51 16.94
C ASP A 62 -18.56 15.27 16.40
N ILE A 63 -19.87 15.17 16.62
CA ILE A 63 -20.68 14.06 16.11
C ILE A 63 -20.74 14.07 14.57
N ARG A 64 -20.86 15.23 13.94
CA ARG A 64 -20.82 15.34 12.47
C ARG A 64 -19.47 14.91 11.92
N ARG A 65 -18.35 15.35 12.53
CA ARG A 65 -17.01 14.88 12.17
C ARG A 65 -16.86 13.36 12.30
N LEU A 66 -17.48 12.76 13.32
CA LEU A 66 -17.51 11.30 13.48
C LEU A 66 -18.31 10.62 12.35
N GLN A 67 -19.47 11.18 11.98
CA GLN A 67 -20.26 10.69 10.85
C GLN A 67 -19.48 10.81 9.53
N ASP A 68 -18.82 11.94 9.30
CA ASP A 68 -18.05 12.20 8.09
C ASP A 68 -16.81 11.28 8.01
N GLY A 69 -16.13 11.05 9.14
CA GLY A 69 -14.96 10.17 9.23
C GLY A 69 -15.28 8.69 9.00
N LEU A 70 -16.46 8.22 9.41
CA LEU A 70 -16.92 6.86 9.14
C LEU A 70 -17.47 6.66 7.72
N ARG A 71 -17.85 7.73 7.02
CA ARG A 71 -18.73 7.59 5.85
C ARG A 71 -18.02 7.40 4.52
N ASP A 72 -16.82 7.93 4.31
CA ASP A 72 -16.37 8.11 2.92
C ASP A 72 -14.96 7.59 2.57
N GLY A 73 -14.01 7.56 3.51
CA GLY A 73 -12.67 7.00 3.25
C GLY A 73 -12.62 5.46 3.28
N GLU A 74 -13.28 4.84 4.27
CA GLU A 74 -13.29 3.38 4.44
C GLU A 74 -14.35 2.69 3.56
N ALA A 75 -15.49 3.35 3.32
CA ALA A 75 -16.62 2.79 2.58
C ALA A 75 -16.33 2.56 1.09
N PHE A 76 -15.36 3.28 0.51
CA PHE A 76 -14.90 3.11 -0.88
C PHE A 76 -13.42 2.73 -0.94
N SER A 77 -12.94 2.08 0.12
CA SER A 77 -11.62 1.46 0.16
C SER A 77 -11.59 0.18 -0.67
N LEU A 78 -10.38 -0.30 -0.97
CA LEU A 78 -10.18 -1.61 -1.60
C LEU A 78 -10.86 -2.74 -0.82
N ALA A 79 -10.75 -2.73 0.52
CA ALA A 79 -11.35 -3.76 1.36
C ALA A 79 -12.87 -3.82 1.16
N SER A 80 -13.54 -2.67 1.23
CA SER A 80 -14.98 -2.60 0.98
C SER A 80 -15.33 -3.02 -0.45
N ALA A 81 -14.55 -2.62 -1.46
CA ALA A 81 -14.79 -3.03 -2.84
C ALA A 81 -14.69 -4.56 -3.03
N VAL A 82 -13.77 -5.23 -2.32
CA VAL A 82 -13.65 -6.69 -2.32
C VAL A 82 -14.83 -7.34 -1.60
N GLU A 83 -15.26 -6.82 -0.46
CA GLU A 83 -16.47 -7.29 0.24
C GLU A 83 -17.72 -7.19 -0.65
N TRP A 84 -17.89 -6.07 -1.35
CA TRP A 84 -18.97 -5.91 -2.33
C TRP A 84 -18.89 -6.93 -3.45
N ARG A 85 -17.69 -7.21 -3.95
CA ARG A 85 -17.49 -8.24 -4.98
C ARG A 85 -17.91 -9.62 -4.50
N GLU A 86 -17.50 -10.00 -3.29
CA GLU A 86 -17.88 -11.28 -2.69
C GLU A 86 -19.40 -11.36 -2.48
N ALA A 87 -20.02 -10.30 -1.96
CA ALA A 87 -21.46 -10.21 -1.80
C ALA A 87 -22.21 -10.33 -3.14
N ILE A 88 -21.74 -9.66 -4.19
CA ILE A 88 -22.32 -9.75 -5.54
C ILE A 88 -22.16 -11.15 -6.12
N LEU A 89 -20.98 -11.78 -5.96
CA LEU A 89 -20.75 -13.16 -6.43
C LEU A 89 -21.63 -14.17 -5.71
N ALA A 90 -21.72 -14.09 -4.38
CA ALA A 90 -22.61 -14.95 -3.59
C ALA A 90 -24.07 -14.76 -3.98
N ALA A 91 -24.50 -13.52 -4.21
CA ALA A 91 -25.86 -13.22 -4.64
C ALA A 91 -26.15 -13.76 -6.06
N ARG A 92 -25.20 -13.66 -6.99
CA ARG A 92 -25.32 -14.25 -8.35
C ARG A 92 -25.45 -15.77 -8.31
N GLN A 93 -24.75 -16.44 -7.40
CA GLN A 93 -24.84 -17.91 -7.24
C GLN A 93 -26.20 -18.35 -6.71
N ASN A 94 -26.85 -17.51 -5.91
CA ASN A 94 -28.14 -17.81 -5.27
C ASN A 94 -29.36 -17.23 -6.01
N ALA A 95 -29.16 -16.47 -7.08
CA ALA A 95 -30.25 -15.83 -7.82
C ALA A 95 -30.82 -16.74 -8.91
N GLU A 96 -32.15 -16.77 -9.04
CA GLU A 96 -32.84 -17.43 -10.16
C GLU A 96 -32.52 -16.74 -11.51
N ASP A 97 -32.35 -15.42 -11.51
CA ASP A 97 -31.83 -14.64 -12.64
C ASP A 97 -30.50 -13.94 -12.25
N PRO A 98 -29.35 -14.46 -12.72
CA PRO A 98 -28.03 -13.87 -12.47
C PRO A 98 -27.85 -12.44 -12.98
N ARG A 99 -28.76 -11.93 -13.83
CA ARG A 99 -28.72 -10.57 -14.38
C ARG A 99 -29.47 -9.53 -13.53
N ARG A 100 -30.22 -9.95 -12.51
CA ARG A 100 -30.99 -9.06 -11.62
C ARG A 100 -30.62 -9.26 -10.17
N VAL A 101 -29.38 -8.93 -9.84
CA VAL A 101 -28.87 -9.03 -8.47
C VAL A 101 -29.13 -7.71 -7.75
N GLY A 102 -30.11 -7.67 -6.84
CA GLY A 102 -30.51 -6.45 -6.13
C GLY A 102 -29.36 -5.75 -5.39
N ILE A 103 -28.32 -6.48 -5.01
CA ILE A 103 -27.11 -5.92 -4.39
C ILE A 103 -26.33 -5.00 -5.35
N GLU A 104 -26.37 -5.24 -6.67
CA GLU A 104 -25.73 -4.35 -7.65
C GLU A 104 -26.46 -3.00 -7.76
N MET A 105 -27.79 -2.99 -7.59
CA MET A 105 -28.57 -1.74 -7.51
C MET A 105 -28.21 -0.95 -6.25
N VAL A 106 -28.11 -1.61 -5.10
CA VAL A 106 -27.70 -0.96 -3.83
C VAL A 106 -26.30 -0.35 -3.93
N LEU A 107 -25.35 -1.03 -4.59
CA LEU A 107 -24.03 -0.49 -4.84
C LEU A 107 -24.10 0.77 -5.72
N THR A 108 -24.91 0.74 -6.78
CA THR A 108 -25.10 1.88 -7.69
C THR A 108 -25.66 3.09 -6.95
N ASP A 109 -26.73 2.91 -6.17
CA ASP A 109 -27.32 3.97 -5.35
C ASP A 109 -26.30 4.57 -4.36
N LYS A 110 -25.45 3.73 -3.76
CA LYS A 110 -24.39 4.18 -2.84
C LYS A 110 -23.30 4.99 -3.54
N LEU A 111 -22.93 4.62 -4.76
CA LEU A 111 -21.95 5.35 -5.57
C LEU A 111 -22.51 6.71 -5.99
N GLU A 112 -23.76 6.77 -6.45
CA GLU A 112 -24.43 8.03 -6.81
C GLU A 112 -24.57 8.97 -5.61
N GLN A 113 -24.92 8.43 -4.43
CA GLN A 113 -24.95 9.21 -3.20
C GLN A 113 -23.56 9.70 -2.76
N ALA A 114 -22.50 8.97 -3.06
CA ALA A 114 -21.13 9.39 -2.78
C ALA A 114 -20.66 10.48 -3.75
N GLU A 115 -20.99 10.34 -5.03
CA GLU A 115 -20.73 11.36 -6.05
C GLU A 115 -21.45 12.67 -5.72
N ALA A 116 -22.73 12.62 -5.36
CA ALA A 116 -23.51 13.79 -4.94
C ALA A 116 -22.94 14.50 -3.70
N ARG A 117 -22.15 13.79 -2.89
CA ARG A 117 -21.45 14.33 -1.71
C ARG A 117 -20.06 14.89 -2.04
N GLY A 118 -19.62 14.77 -3.29
CA GLY A 118 -18.36 15.35 -3.78
C GLY A 118 -17.15 14.44 -3.65
N LEU A 119 -17.33 13.11 -3.53
CA LEU A 119 -16.19 12.20 -3.62
C LEU A 119 -15.57 12.20 -5.03
N PRO A 120 -14.25 11.99 -5.16
CA PRO A 120 -13.59 11.92 -6.46
C PRO A 120 -14.21 10.83 -7.35
N LEU A 121 -14.68 11.23 -8.53
CA LEU A 121 -15.37 10.33 -9.46
C LEU A 121 -14.48 9.16 -9.90
N ASP A 122 -13.18 9.40 -10.06
CA ASP A 122 -12.21 8.38 -10.42
C ASP A 122 -12.06 7.30 -9.34
N GLN A 123 -12.05 7.68 -8.06
CA GLN A 123 -12.04 6.74 -6.94
C GLN A 123 -13.30 5.88 -6.92
N LEU A 124 -14.48 6.51 -7.09
CA LEU A 124 -15.76 5.80 -7.13
C LEU A 124 -15.84 4.83 -8.32
N GLN A 125 -15.39 5.25 -9.49
CA GLN A 125 -15.34 4.40 -10.69
C GLN A 125 -14.40 3.20 -10.51
N ARG A 126 -13.23 3.38 -9.88
CA ARG A 126 -12.31 2.29 -9.55
C ARG A 126 -12.96 1.32 -8.55
N CYS A 127 -13.54 1.83 -7.47
CA CYS A 127 -14.27 1.03 -6.48
C CYS A 127 -15.40 0.20 -7.12
N ALA A 128 -16.24 0.85 -7.94
CA ALA A 128 -17.33 0.20 -8.68
C ALA A 128 -16.82 -0.92 -9.61
N ARG A 129 -15.68 -0.70 -10.26
CA ARG A 129 -15.06 -1.68 -11.16
C ARG A 129 -14.57 -2.91 -10.40
N VAL A 130 -13.92 -2.71 -9.24
CA VAL A 130 -13.47 -3.80 -8.37
C VAL A 130 -14.67 -4.58 -7.83
N ALA A 131 -15.66 -3.86 -7.29
CA ALA A 131 -16.89 -4.45 -6.74
C ALA A 131 -17.68 -5.25 -7.77
N SER A 132 -17.80 -4.76 -9.01
CA SER A 132 -18.46 -5.50 -10.10
C SER A 132 -17.63 -6.66 -10.67
N GLY A 133 -16.40 -6.86 -10.17
CA GLY A 133 -15.49 -7.91 -10.63
C GLY A 133 -14.90 -7.67 -12.02
N LYS A 134 -15.03 -6.44 -12.57
CA LYS A 134 -14.53 -6.05 -13.89
C LYS A 134 -13.07 -5.59 -13.87
N GLY A 135 -12.49 -5.41 -12.69
CA GLY A 135 -11.10 -5.02 -12.49
C GLY A 135 -10.41 -5.89 -11.45
N PHE A 136 -9.11 -6.08 -11.62
CA PHE A 136 -8.28 -6.81 -10.66
C PHE A 136 -7.33 -5.86 -9.93
N PRO A 137 -7.57 -5.56 -8.64
CA PRO A 137 -6.80 -4.56 -7.88
C PRO A 137 -5.30 -4.86 -7.83
N LEU A 138 -4.47 -3.81 -7.91
CA LEU A 138 -3.01 -3.91 -7.86
C LEU A 138 -2.51 -4.55 -6.56
N ASP A 139 -3.04 -4.13 -5.39
CA ASP A 139 -2.61 -4.63 -4.08
C ASP A 139 -2.99 -6.11 -3.89
N LEU A 140 -4.17 -6.50 -4.39
CA LEU A 140 -4.63 -7.88 -4.38
C LEU A 140 -3.80 -8.76 -5.32
N ALA A 141 -3.53 -8.27 -6.54
CA ALA A 141 -2.69 -8.97 -7.52
C ALA A 141 -1.28 -9.20 -6.96
N HIS A 142 -0.70 -8.17 -6.37
CA HIS A 142 0.60 -8.24 -5.74
C HIS A 142 0.63 -9.32 -4.63
N SER A 143 -0.33 -9.27 -3.70
CA SER A 143 -0.40 -10.21 -2.57
C SER A 143 -0.57 -11.65 -3.05
N GLN A 144 -1.49 -11.89 -4.00
CA GLN A 144 -1.72 -13.23 -4.54
C GLN A 144 -0.53 -13.74 -5.36
N TYR A 145 0.19 -12.88 -6.07
CA TYR A 145 1.39 -13.27 -6.81
C TYR A 145 2.53 -13.72 -5.88
N VAL A 146 2.77 -12.96 -4.80
CA VAL A 146 3.78 -13.32 -3.80
C VAL A 146 3.42 -14.65 -3.15
N GLU A 147 2.14 -14.84 -2.79
CA GLU A 147 1.64 -16.07 -2.19
C GLU A 147 1.75 -17.27 -3.14
N ALA A 148 1.38 -17.09 -4.42
CA ALA A 148 1.53 -18.13 -5.44
C ALA A 148 2.99 -18.55 -5.63
N ARG A 149 3.96 -17.68 -5.31
CA ARG A 149 5.39 -17.95 -5.40
C ARG A 149 6.07 -18.13 -4.05
N ARG A 150 5.32 -18.52 -3.01
CA ARG A 150 5.90 -18.91 -1.72
C ARG A 150 6.68 -20.23 -1.83
N PRO A 151 7.67 -20.49 -0.95
CA PRO A 151 8.29 -21.80 -0.83
C PRO A 151 7.25 -22.89 -0.58
N GLY A 152 7.31 -24.00 -1.31
CA GLY A 152 6.33 -25.09 -1.20
C GLY A 152 4.94 -24.75 -1.72
N ASN A 153 4.81 -23.78 -2.63
CA ASN A 153 3.51 -23.49 -3.27
C ASN A 153 2.98 -24.72 -4.03
N PRO A 154 1.65 -24.92 -4.04
CA PRO A 154 1.02 -26.08 -4.69
C PRO A 154 1.03 -25.98 -6.22
N TYR A 155 1.40 -24.83 -6.78
CA TYR A 155 1.33 -24.54 -8.21
C TYR A 155 2.64 -24.85 -8.97
N GLY A 156 3.70 -25.25 -8.25
CA GLY A 156 5.00 -25.57 -8.85
C GLY A 156 5.80 -24.34 -9.32
N TYR A 157 5.40 -23.13 -8.96
CA TYR A 157 6.15 -21.92 -9.32
C TYR A 157 7.48 -21.85 -8.57
N ALA A 158 8.53 -21.39 -9.25
CA ALA A 158 9.81 -21.14 -8.60
C ALA A 158 9.65 -20.07 -7.49
N PRO A 159 10.06 -20.34 -6.24
CA PRO A 159 9.88 -19.39 -5.15
C PRO A 159 10.61 -18.07 -5.36
N LEU A 160 10.02 -16.98 -4.89
CA LEU A 160 10.69 -15.67 -4.87
C LEU A 160 11.64 -15.57 -3.67
N LYS A 161 12.88 -15.13 -3.91
CA LYS A 161 13.78 -14.70 -2.82
C LYS A 161 13.16 -13.50 -2.10
N ARG A 162 13.36 -13.40 -0.79
CA ARG A 162 12.87 -12.27 0.03
C ARG A 162 13.28 -10.90 -0.53
N SER A 163 14.53 -10.78 -1.00
CA SER A 163 15.00 -9.55 -1.65
C SER A 163 14.23 -9.23 -2.94
N THR A 164 13.81 -10.22 -3.71
CA THR A 164 12.97 -10.02 -4.90
C THR A 164 11.58 -9.52 -4.53
N VAL A 165 10.98 -10.05 -3.47
CA VAL A 165 9.70 -9.54 -2.93
C VAL A 165 9.81 -8.07 -2.54
N MET A 166 10.83 -7.69 -1.77
CA MET A 166 11.06 -6.28 -1.38
C MET A 166 11.28 -5.36 -2.59
N ASN A 167 11.94 -5.85 -3.64
CA ASN A 167 12.09 -5.08 -4.87
C ASN A 167 10.76 -4.93 -5.63
N LEU A 168 9.90 -5.95 -5.60
CA LEU A 168 8.56 -5.88 -6.18
C LEU A 168 7.68 -4.91 -5.38
N ASP A 169 7.72 -4.95 -4.05
CA ASP A 169 7.02 -3.99 -3.17
C ASP A 169 7.39 -2.54 -3.55
N THR A 170 8.68 -2.30 -3.77
CA THR A 170 9.20 -0.99 -4.19
C THR A 170 8.67 -0.61 -5.58
N ALA A 171 8.68 -1.54 -6.54
CA ALA A 171 8.16 -1.31 -7.89
C ALA A 171 6.65 -1.00 -7.86
N MET A 172 5.87 -1.73 -7.05
CA MET A 172 4.44 -1.50 -6.84
C MET A 172 4.17 -0.14 -6.19
N LYS A 173 4.98 0.24 -5.20
CA LYS A 173 4.90 1.57 -4.58
C LYS A 173 5.13 2.68 -5.61
N HIS A 174 6.16 2.55 -6.45
CA HIS A 174 6.41 3.51 -7.53
C HIS A 174 5.25 3.58 -8.52
N LEU A 175 4.72 2.43 -8.95
CA LEU A 175 3.59 2.38 -9.87
C LEU A 175 2.35 3.06 -9.28
N ARG A 176 2.01 2.78 -8.02
CA ARG A 176 0.86 3.41 -7.36
C ARG A 176 1.03 4.91 -7.17
N ALA A 177 2.24 5.35 -6.83
CA ALA A 177 2.54 6.79 -6.75
C ALA A 177 2.37 7.47 -8.12
N PHE A 178 2.80 6.82 -9.20
CA PHE A 178 2.60 7.34 -10.56
C PHE A 178 1.13 7.42 -10.98
N LEU A 179 0.30 6.49 -10.51
CA LEU A 179 -1.14 6.47 -10.77
C LEU A 179 -1.94 7.35 -9.79
N GLU A 180 -1.27 8.03 -8.87
CA GLU A 180 -1.89 8.83 -7.80
C GLU A 180 -2.91 8.00 -6.98
N ASP A 181 -2.61 6.71 -6.81
CA ASP A 181 -3.50 5.73 -6.19
C ASP A 181 -3.33 5.69 -4.67
N GLU A 182 -3.69 6.76 -3.97
CA GLU A 182 -3.60 6.80 -2.50
C GLU A 182 -4.55 5.79 -1.84
N ALA A 183 -5.76 5.62 -2.41
CA ALA A 183 -6.82 4.76 -1.89
C ALA A 183 -6.64 3.25 -2.15
N LYS A 184 -5.55 2.83 -2.85
CA LYS A 184 -5.28 1.42 -3.21
C LYS A 184 -6.34 0.79 -4.12
N THR A 185 -7.07 1.57 -4.89
CA THR A 185 -8.19 1.09 -5.74
C THR A 185 -7.79 0.89 -7.20
N ALA A 186 -6.60 1.34 -7.61
CA ALA A 186 -6.10 1.10 -8.96
C ALA A 186 -6.03 -0.41 -9.27
N CYS A 187 -6.42 -0.75 -10.48
CA CYS A 187 -6.47 -2.11 -11.00
C CYS A 187 -5.34 -2.36 -12.01
N LEU A 188 -5.04 -3.63 -12.30
CA LEU A 188 -4.09 -3.99 -13.36
C LEU A 188 -4.53 -3.38 -14.70
N GLU A 189 -5.82 -3.36 -14.98
CA GLU A 189 -6.40 -2.86 -16.24
C GLU A 189 -6.25 -1.34 -16.43
N ASP A 190 -6.02 -0.59 -15.35
CA ASP A 190 -5.77 0.86 -15.42
C ASP A 190 -4.40 1.19 -16.04
N VAL A 191 -3.48 0.22 -16.05
CA VAL A 191 -2.14 0.42 -16.62
C VAL A 191 -2.20 0.17 -18.13
N THR A 192 -2.33 1.23 -18.92
CA THR A 192 -2.28 1.13 -20.39
C THR A 192 -0.83 1.04 -20.90
N PRO A 193 -0.60 0.56 -22.14
CA PRO A 193 0.74 0.60 -22.75
C PRO A 193 1.35 2.01 -22.77
N GLU A 194 0.54 3.04 -22.97
CA GLU A 194 0.95 4.45 -22.95
C GLU A 194 1.39 4.87 -21.56
N LEU A 195 0.64 4.52 -20.51
CA LEU A 195 1.02 4.77 -19.12
C LEU A 195 2.26 3.99 -18.73
N ALA A 196 2.41 2.74 -19.16
CA ALA A 196 3.61 1.94 -18.93
C ALA A 196 4.86 2.57 -19.60
N ARG A 197 4.72 3.18 -20.79
CA ARG A 197 5.80 3.93 -21.44
C ARG A 197 6.18 5.18 -20.63
N ARG A 198 5.20 6.00 -20.22
CA ARG A 198 5.43 7.21 -19.41
C ARG A 198 6.05 6.86 -18.05
N PHE A 199 5.56 5.80 -17.41
CA PHE A 199 6.12 5.28 -16.17
C PHE A 199 7.60 4.92 -16.34
N ARG A 200 7.94 4.20 -17.41
CA ARG A 200 9.31 3.74 -17.68
C ARG A 200 10.25 4.89 -18.07
N TYR A 201 9.83 5.78 -18.96
CA TYR A 201 10.73 6.74 -19.59
C TYR A 201 10.73 8.12 -18.93
N ASP A 202 9.66 8.48 -18.22
CA ASP A 202 9.50 9.81 -17.64
C ASP A 202 9.54 9.72 -16.10
N PHE A 203 8.63 8.93 -15.52
CA PHE A 203 8.47 8.89 -14.06
C PHE A 203 9.65 8.25 -13.35
N LEU A 204 9.98 6.99 -13.64
CA LEU A 204 11.04 6.28 -12.93
C LEU A 204 12.41 6.99 -13.01
N PRO A 205 12.86 7.51 -14.18
CA PRO A 205 14.10 8.29 -14.25
C PRO A 205 14.06 9.60 -13.47
N SER A 206 12.87 10.19 -13.26
CA SER A 206 12.72 11.43 -12.49
C SER A 206 12.79 11.25 -10.98
N LEU A 207 12.66 10.01 -10.47
CA LEU A 207 12.66 9.73 -9.03
C LEU A 207 14.04 9.95 -8.40
N ARG A 208 14.16 10.98 -7.57
CA ARG A 208 15.38 11.34 -6.84
C ARG A 208 15.27 10.96 -5.38
N HIS A 209 16.33 10.39 -4.84
CA HIS A 209 16.47 10.14 -3.40
C HIS A 209 17.94 10.25 -2.99
N HIS A 210 18.24 10.20 -1.69
CA HIS A 210 19.61 10.39 -1.18
C HIS A 210 20.66 9.47 -1.85
N ARG A 211 20.30 8.21 -2.17
CA ARG A 211 21.19 7.25 -2.88
C ARG A 211 21.23 7.41 -4.41
N SER A 212 20.36 8.24 -4.98
CA SER A 212 20.24 8.46 -6.44
C SER A 212 19.76 9.90 -6.71
N PRO A 213 20.60 10.90 -6.41
CA PRO A 213 20.22 12.31 -6.53
C PRO A 213 19.98 12.75 -7.99
N GLN A 214 20.56 12.01 -8.95
CA GLN A 214 20.38 12.24 -10.38
C GLN A 214 19.21 11.44 -11.02
N GLY A 215 18.43 10.71 -10.23
CA GLY A 215 17.37 9.84 -10.74
C GLY A 215 17.74 8.35 -10.71
N LEU A 216 16.77 7.47 -10.93
CA LEU A 216 17.02 6.03 -11.00
C LEU A 216 17.85 5.67 -12.25
N SER A 217 18.84 4.80 -12.07
CA SER A 217 19.65 4.29 -13.19
C SER A 217 18.82 3.46 -14.17
N ALA A 218 19.22 3.43 -15.44
CA ALA A 218 18.53 2.65 -16.47
C ALA A 218 18.38 1.16 -16.11
N GLN A 219 19.38 0.59 -15.42
CA GLN A 219 19.34 -0.79 -14.93
C GLN A 219 18.26 -0.96 -13.85
N THR A 220 18.15 -0.02 -12.91
CA THR A 220 17.11 -0.05 -11.87
C THR A 220 15.72 0.14 -12.48
N VAL A 221 15.57 1.04 -13.46
CA VAL A 221 14.33 1.20 -14.22
C VAL A 221 13.94 -0.11 -14.91
N ALA A 222 14.87 -0.75 -15.63
CA ALA A 222 14.63 -2.03 -16.30
C ALA A 222 14.24 -3.14 -15.30
N LYS A 223 14.88 -3.17 -14.13
CA LYS A 223 14.56 -4.11 -13.05
C LYS A 223 13.11 -3.93 -12.55
N ASN A 224 12.70 -2.70 -12.24
CA ASN A 224 11.32 -2.39 -11.81
C ASN A 224 10.30 -2.83 -12.87
N VAL A 225 10.52 -2.45 -14.13
CA VAL A 225 9.66 -2.84 -15.25
C VAL A 225 9.59 -4.35 -15.42
N ASN A 226 10.71 -5.07 -15.28
CA ASN A 226 10.70 -6.53 -15.42
C ASN A 226 9.93 -7.21 -14.28
N LEU A 227 10.02 -6.72 -13.04
CA LEU A 227 9.25 -7.25 -11.92
C LEU A 227 7.74 -7.07 -12.15
N LEU A 228 7.33 -5.87 -12.57
CA LEU A 228 5.94 -5.57 -12.90
C LEU A 228 5.45 -6.42 -14.09
N LYS A 229 6.29 -6.61 -15.12
CA LYS A 229 5.97 -7.49 -16.25
C LYS A 229 5.62 -8.91 -15.78
N GLN A 230 6.41 -9.49 -14.87
CA GLN A 230 6.18 -10.85 -14.38
C GLN A 230 4.88 -10.97 -13.56
N LEU A 231 4.52 -9.93 -12.81
CA LEU A 231 3.22 -9.87 -12.13
C LEU A 231 2.06 -9.94 -13.13
N TRP A 232 2.14 -9.20 -14.25
CA TRP A 232 1.10 -9.25 -15.29
C TRP A 232 1.07 -10.58 -16.04
N VAL A 233 2.23 -11.21 -16.30
CA VAL A 233 2.27 -12.55 -16.91
C VAL A 233 1.53 -13.55 -16.02
N TRP A 234 1.80 -13.56 -14.72
CA TRP A 234 1.07 -14.41 -13.79
C TRP A 234 -0.42 -14.13 -13.77
N ALA A 235 -0.82 -12.85 -13.77
CA ALA A 235 -2.23 -12.46 -13.78
C ALA A 235 -2.95 -12.92 -15.06
N GLU A 236 -2.26 -12.86 -16.21
CA GLU A 236 -2.75 -13.36 -17.50
C GLU A 236 -2.91 -14.89 -17.49
N GLU A 237 -1.87 -15.63 -17.06
CA GLU A 237 -1.90 -17.10 -16.95
C GLU A 237 -2.99 -17.62 -16.01
N ASN A 238 -3.27 -16.89 -14.94
CA ASN A 238 -4.28 -17.25 -13.94
C ASN A 238 -5.68 -16.70 -14.27
N GLY A 239 -5.89 -16.19 -15.49
CA GLY A 239 -7.20 -15.70 -15.95
C GLY A 239 -7.73 -14.53 -15.12
N ARG A 240 -6.85 -13.76 -14.46
CA ARG A 240 -7.21 -12.58 -13.67
C ARG A 240 -7.46 -11.35 -14.54
N LEU A 241 -6.98 -11.37 -15.78
CA LEU A 241 -7.14 -10.32 -16.76
C LEU A 241 -8.12 -10.75 -17.87
N PRO A 242 -8.92 -9.82 -18.43
CA PRO A 242 -9.74 -10.12 -19.61
C PRO A 242 -8.87 -10.57 -20.79
N LYS A 243 -9.32 -11.56 -21.58
CA LYS A 243 -8.57 -12.11 -22.73
C LYS A 243 -8.08 -11.07 -23.75
N ARG A 244 -8.79 -9.95 -23.89
CA ARG A 244 -8.43 -8.84 -24.79
C ARG A 244 -7.33 -7.92 -24.24
N TYR A 245 -7.11 -7.97 -22.93
CA TYR A 245 -6.16 -7.11 -22.26
C TYR A 245 -4.77 -7.75 -22.34
N ARG A 246 -3.81 -7.02 -22.92
CA ARG A 246 -2.43 -7.49 -23.11
C ARG A 246 -1.53 -6.89 -22.06
N ASN A 247 -0.46 -7.59 -21.72
CA ASN A 247 0.56 -7.10 -20.79
C ASN A 247 1.16 -5.75 -21.27
N PRO A 248 0.94 -4.64 -20.53
CA PRO A 248 1.35 -3.29 -20.96
C PRO A 248 2.86 -3.09 -20.89
N TRP A 249 3.58 -3.99 -20.23
CA TRP A 249 5.04 -3.97 -20.08
C TRP A 249 5.78 -4.63 -21.24
N VAL A 250 5.05 -5.15 -22.24
CA VAL A 250 5.61 -5.66 -23.49
C VAL A 250 5.72 -4.50 -24.49
N PHE A 251 6.90 -3.90 -24.54
CA PHE A 251 7.19 -2.84 -25.49
C PHE A 251 7.60 -3.45 -26.84
N PRO A 252 7.14 -2.90 -27.99
CA PRO A 252 7.68 -3.28 -29.28
C PRO A 252 9.20 -3.05 -29.28
N ARG A 253 9.96 -3.93 -29.96
CA ARG A 253 11.41 -3.77 -30.10
C ARG A 253 11.66 -2.44 -30.81
N GLY A 254 12.11 -1.44 -30.05
CA GLY A 254 12.52 -0.15 -30.60
C GLY A 254 13.88 -0.26 -31.28
N ILE A 255 14.23 0.77 -32.04
CA ILE A 255 15.57 0.97 -32.59
C ILE A 255 16.57 0.85 -31.43
N SER A 256 17.65 0.09 -31.66
CA SER A 256 18.74 -0.06 -30.69
C SER A 256 19.23 1.33 -30.30
N ARG A 257 18.95 1.74 -29.06
CA ARG A 257 19.56 2.95 -28.52
C ARG A 257 21.02 2.59 -28.28
N THR A 258 21.95 3.39 -28.82
CA THR A 258 23.31 3.42 -28.31
C THR A 258 23.16 3.52 -26.81
N ASN A 259 23.67 2.52 -26.08
CA ASN A 259 23.68 2.56 -24.64
C ASN A 259 24.41 3.85 -24.26
N ASN A 260 23.68 4.92 -23.96
CA ASN A 260 24.17 6.01 -23.15
C ASN A 260 24.33 5.40 -21.75
N LYS A 261 25.32 4.51 -21.63
CA LYS A 261 26.08 4.28 -20.42
C LYS A 261 26.66 5.65 -20.08
N ARG A 262 25.85 6.53 -19.48
CA ARG A 262 26.37 7.25 -18.34
C ARG A 262 26.69 6.15 -17.36
N GLU A 263 27.91 5.64 -17.50
CA GLU A 263 28.44 4.57 -16.72
C GLU A 263 28.47 5.16 -15.32
N GLN A 264 27.42 4.88 -14.54
CA GLN A 264 27.39 5.21 -13.14
C GLN A 264 28.31 4.18 -12.48
N VAL A 265 29.60 4.29 -12.80
CA VAL A 265 30.67 3.54 -12.20
C VAL A 265 30.75 4.15 -10.81
N ARG A 266 30.27 3.40 -9.82
CA ARG A 266 30.76 3.64 -8.46
C ARG A 266 32.26 3.49 -8.57
N GLU A 267 32.99 4.56 -8.28
CA GLU A 267 34.44 4.52 -8.30
C GLU A 267 34.90 3.51 -7.26
N ASN A 268 35.89 2.71 -7.63
CA ASN A 268 36.54 1.82 -6.69
C ASN A 268 37.39 2.69 -5.75
N PHE A 269 37.33 2.40 -4.46
CA PHE A 269 38.20 3.03 -3.47
C PHE A 269 39.66 2.82 -3.87
N GLN A 270 40.42 3.90 -3.93
CA GLN A 270 41.86 3.85 -4.11
C GLN A 270 42.56 3.36 -2.83
N PRO A 271 43.80 2.86 -2.90
CA PRO A 271 44.55 2.42 -1.72
C PRO A 271 44.63 3.48 -0.61
N GLU A 272 44.76 4.75 -0.96
CA GLU A 272 44.83 5.87 -0.02
C GLU A 272 43.49 6.12 0.68
N GLU A 273 42.39 6.00 -0.06
CA GLU A 273 41.04 6.16 0.49
C GLU A 273 40.67 4.98 1.40
N THR A 274 41.07 3.76 1.00
CA THR A 274 40.92 2.55 1.81
C THR A 274 41.72 2.66 3.11
N SER A 275 42.94 3.18 3.03
CA SER A 275 43.78 3.44 4.22
C SER A 275 43.15 4.45 5.16
N LYS A 276 42.58 5.54 4.63
CA LYS A 276 41.82 6.52 5.42
C LYS A 276 40.58 5.90 6.07
N LEU A 277 39.85 5.05 5.34
CA LEU A 277 38.67 4.35 5.87
C LEU A 277 39.05 3.39 7.02
N LEU A 278 40.15 2.65 6.87
CA LEU A 278 40.66 1.77 7.92
C LEU A 278 41.17 2.55 9.15
N ALA A 279 41.80 3.70 8.95
CA ALA A 279 42.22 4.59 10.03
C ALA A 279 41.04 5.25 10.77
N ALA A 280 39.95 5.52 10.05
CA ALA A 280 38.73 6.10 10.61
C ALA A 280 37.84 5.09 11.36
N THR A 281 38.13 3.79 11.26
CA THR A 281 37.33 2.73 11.90
C THR A 281 38.14 1.95 12.94
N GLU A 282 37.61 1.85 14.15
CA GLU A 282 38.29 1.21 15.28
C GLU A 282 38.18 -0.32 15.23
N ARG A 283 39.29 -1.02 15.51
CA ARG A 283 39.34 -2.49 15.54
C ARG A 283 38.60 -3.02 16.77
N GLY A 284 37.89 -4.14 16.64
CA GLY A 284 37.07 -4.70 17.71
C GLY A 284 35.67 -4.08 17.79
N THR A 285 35.39 -3.09 16.95
CA THR A 285 34.03 -2.58 16.73
C THR A 285 33.38 -3.30 15.56
N ARG A 286 32.06 -3.46 15.60
CA ARG A 286 31.31 -4.11 14.50
C ARG A 286 31.59 -3.45 13.15
N GLU A 287 31.61 -2.12 13.11
CA GLU A 287 31.85 -1.38 11.87
C GLU A 287 33.28 -1.60 11.35
N GLY A 288 34.29 -1.45 12.21
CA GLY A 288 35.68 -1.62 11.82
C GLY A 288 36.04 -3.05 11.44
N ASP A 289 35.47 -4.05 12.11
CA ASP A 289 35.75 -5.45 11.83
C ASP A 289 35.06 -5.90 10.52
N VAL A 290 33.84 -5.44 10.24
CA VAL A 290 33.15 -5.73 8.96
C VAL A 290 33.92 -5.15 7.78
N VAL A 291 34.44 -3.92 7.88
CA VAL A 291 35.25 -3.31 6.81
C VAL A 291 36.52 -4.12 6.56
N ARG A 292 37.22 -4.52 7.63
CA ARG A 292 38.45 -5.31 7.53
C ARG A 292 38.20 -6.69 6.93
N LEU A 293 37.13 -7.36 7.35
CA LEU A 293 36.71 -8.64 6.78
C LEU A 293 36.37 -8.49 5.29
N ALA A 294 35.61 -7.46 4.91
CA ALA A 294 35.24 -7.21 3.52
C ALA A 294 36.45 -7.01 2.60
N ILE A 295 37.47 -6.28 3.08
CA ILE A 295 38.70 -6.06 2.32
C ILE A 295 39.53 -7.36 2.24
N ALA A 296 39.65 -8.11 3.34
CA ALA A 296 40.48 -9.30 3.39
C ALA A 296 39.90 -10.47 2.57
N THR A 297 38.57 -10.60 2.52
CA THR A 297 37.91 -11.76 1.90
C THR A 297 37.27 -11.46 0.56
N GLY A 298 37.00 -10.18 0.25
CA GLY A 298 36.22 -9.79 -0.92
C GLY A 298 34.74 -10.19 -0.85
N CYS A 299 34.28 -10.71 0.30
CA CYS A 299 32.88 -11.06 0.52
C CYS A 299 32.00 -9.82 0.54
N ARG A 300 30.71 -9.99 0.23
CA ARG A 300 29.75 -8.89 0.36
C ARG A 300 29.49 -8.57 1.82
N ALA A 301 29.17 -7.31 2.10
CA ALA A 301 28.87 -6.86 3.46
C ALA A 301 27.68 -7.61 4.09
N ASP A 302 26.67 -8.00 3.30
CA ASP A 302 25.54 -8.80 3.77
C ASP A 302 25.93 -10.26 4.06
N GLU A 303 26.84 -10.83 3.27
CA GLU A 303 27.39 -12.18 3.53
C GLU A 303 28.18 -12.18 4.85
N ILE A 304 29.03 -11.18 5.08
CA ILE A 304 29.80 -11.04 6.33
C ILE A 304 28.88 -10.82 7.54
N ALA A 305 27.84 -10.01 7.39
CA ALA A 305 26.91 -9.71 8.48
C ALA A 305 26.08 -10.92 8.94
N MET A 306 26.01 -11.98 8.13
CA MET A 306 25.29 -13.22 8.46
C MET A 306 26.17 -14.32 9.06
N ILE A 307 27.49 -14.09 9.18
CA ILE A 307 28.41 -15.08 9.73
C ILE A 307 28.08 -15.31 11.19
N THR A 308 27.89 -16.58 11.56
CA THR A 308 27.68 -17.01 12.94
C THR A 308 28.94 -17.67 13.50
N THR A 309 29.08 -17.73 14.83
CA THR A 309 30.31 -18.24 15.48
C THR A 309 30.58 -19.72 15.18
N ASP A 310 29.54 -20.51 14.94
CA ASP A 310 29.62 -21.92 14.53
C ASP A 310 30.14 -22.10 13.09
N GLN A 311 30.16 -21.04 12.29
CA GLN A 311 30.70 -21.05 10.92
C GLN A 311 32.19 -20.69 10.87
N VAL A 312 32.77 -20.26 11.99
CA VAL A 312 34.19 -19.92 12.10
C VAL A 312 34.97 -21.18 12.46
N LYS A 313 36.06 -21.45 11.74
CA LYS A 313 36.95 -22.56 12.05
C LYS A 313 37.54 -22.40 13.45
N GLU A 314 37.75 -23.54 14.11
CA GLU A 314 38.47 -23.60 15.38
C GLU A 314 39.85 -22.94 15.19
N GLY A 315 40.17 -21.91 15.99
CA GLY A 315 41.38 -21.09 15.83
C GLY A 315 41.20 -19.78 15.05
N GLY A 316 40.03 -19.52 14.45
CA GLY A 316 39.74 -18.25 13.77
C GLY A 316 40.42 -18.05 12.42
N GLU A 317 40.98 -19.12 11.84
CA GLU A 317 41.73 -19.10 10.58
C GLU A 317 40.86 -18.85 9.34
N GLY A 318 39.54 -18.95 9.47
CA GLY A 318 38.59 -18.69 8.40
C GLY A 318 37.16 -19.01 8.79
N PHE A 319 36.22 -18.80 7.88
CA PHE A 319 34.80 -19.08 8.08
C PHE A 319 34.15 -19.64 6.80
N TYR A 320 33.00 -20.30 6.96
CA TYR A 320 32.20 -20.85 5.86
C TYR A 320 30.96 -19.99 5.61
N LEU A 321 30.70 -19.62 4.36
CA LEU A 321 29.46 -18.94 3.97
C LEU A 321 28.43 -19.97 3.52
N LEU A 322 27.35 -20.13 4.29
CA LEU A 322 26.28 -21.07 3.95
C LEU A 322 25.38 -20.56 2.82
N ASP A 323 25.24 -19.23 2.69
CA ASP A 323 24.32 -18.62 1.74
C ASP A 323 24.94 -17.35 1.13
N GLY A 324 25.29 -17.43 -0.16
CA GLY A 324 25.83 -16.33 -0.95
C GLY A 324 24.93 -15.99 -2.14
N LYS A 325 25.00 -14.75 -2.64
CA LYS A 325 24.22 -14.38 -3.84
C LYS A 325 24.63 -15.22 -5.07
N SER A 326 25.88 -15.68 -5.08
CA SER A 326 26.45 -16.70 -5.97
C SER A 326 26.91 -17.88 -5.12
N LYS A 327 26.73 -19.11 -5.59
CA LYS A 327 27.27 -20.34 -4.94
C LYS A 327 28.80 -20.41 -5.16
N ASN A 328 29.54 -19.44 -4.61
CA ASN A 328 31.00 -19.41 -4.70
C ASN A 328 31.62 -20.04 -3.47
#